data_AF-A0A0Q2R132-F1
#
_entry.id   AF-A0A0Q2R132-F1
#
_cell.length_a   1.000
_cell.length_b   1.000
_cell.length_c   1.000
_cell.angle_alpha   90.00
_cell.angle_beta   90.00
_cell.angle_gamma   90.00
#
_symmetry.space_group_name_H-M   'P 1'
#
loop_
_entity.id
_entity.type
_entity.pdbx_description
1 polymer ?
#
loop_
_entity_poly.entity_id
_entity_poly.type
_entity_poly.pdbx_seq_one_letter_code
_entity_poly.pdbx_strand_id
1 'polypeptide(L)'
;MSVSWRETASDECQADFDALLDECIDIAANNLVRNWGLDPTAIAVDADGGKSVVMAEDSHGLSSRDELARSLKRSAPAIRSFALVSRVSDESTDKLIEIHLEHRDIAIQRR
;
A
#
# COMPACT_ATOMS: atom_id res chain seq x y z
N MET A 1 16.96 -10.67 -20.34
CA MET A 1 16.71 -11.23 -19.00
C MET A 1 16.26 -10.09 -18.12
N SER A 2 14.99 -10.07 -17.72
CA SER A 2 14.49 -9.09 -16.77
C SER A 2 15.06 -9.46 -15.40
N VAL A 3 15.93 -8.63 -14.84
CA VAL A 3 16.42 -8.81 -13.47
C VAL A 3 15.21 -8.74 -12.55
N SER A 4 15.03 -9.73 -11.68
CA SER A 4 13.93 -9.73 -10.72
C SER A 4 14.15 -8.61 -9.72
N TRP A 5 13.10 -7.87 -9.34
CA TRP A 5 13.23 -6.82 -8.33
C TRP A 5 13.78 -7.37 -7.00
N ARG A 6 13.52 -8.66 -6.69
CA ARG A 6 14.08 -9.35 -5.51
C ARG A 6 15.59 -9.53 -5.60
N GLU A 7 16.17 -9.63 -6.78
CA GLU A 7 17.63 -9.75 -6.94
C GLU A 7 18.36 -8.41 -6.71
N THR A 8 17.63 -7.30 -6.81
CA THR A 8 18.17 -5.94 -6.62
C THR A 8 17.76 -5.29 -5.30
N ALA A 9 16.75 -5.83 -4.63
CA ALA A 9 16.24 -5.32 -3.36
C ALA A 9 17.13 -5.76 -2.20
N SER A 10 17.36 -4.88 -1.24
CA SER A 10 17.99 -5.25 0.03
C SER A 10 17.15 -6.28 0.79
N ASP A 11 17.79 -7.02 1.71
CA ASP A 11 17.08 -7.97 2.57
C ASP A 11 16.00 -7.26 3.43
N GLU A 12 16.27 -6.03 3.88
CA GLU A 12 15.29 -5.22 4.62
C GLU A 12 14.09 -4.88 3.73
N CYS A 13 14.32 -4.47 2.48
CA CYS A 13 13.25 -4.16 1.54
C CYS A 13 12.38 -5.38 1.23
N GLN A 14 12.99 -6.57 1.08
CA GLN A 14 12.24 -7.80 0.84
C GLN A 14 11.41 -8.18 2.06
N ALA A 15 11.98 -8.11 3.26
CA ALA A 15 11.27 -8.41 4.51
C ALA A 15 10.10 -7.44 4.76
N ASP A 16 10.31 -6.15 4.53
CA ASP A 16 9.26 -5.13 4.65
C ASP A 16 8.13 -5.40 3.64
N PHE A 17 8.45 -5.73 2.39
CA PHE A 17 7.42 -6.03 1.39
C PHE A 17 6.63 -7.30 1.67
N ASP A 18 7.31 -8.38 2.08
CA ASP A 18 6.61 -9.63 2.44
C ASP A 18 5.67 -9.37 3.63
N ALA A 19 6.14 -8.67 4.68
CA ALA A 19 5.32 -8.33 5.84
C ALA A 19 4.15 -7.40 5.50
N LEU A 20 4.39 -6.36 4.70
CA LEU A 20 3.35 -5.42 4.29
C LEU A 20 2.30 -6.07 3.39
N LEU A 21 2.71 -6.98 2.51
CA LEU A 21 1.80 -7.70 1.63
C LEU A 21 0.85 -8.59 2.43
N ASP A 22 1.38 -9.39 3.36
CA ASP A 22 0.59 -10.25 4.23
C ASP A 22 -0.45 -9.44 5.03
N GLU A 23 -0.01 -8.35 5.66
CA GLU A 23 -0.91 -7.50 6.44
C GLU A 23 -1.98 -6.79 5.58
N CYS A 24 -1.64 -6.31 4.39
CA CYS A 24 -2.61 -5.71 3.49
C CYS A 24 -3.66 -6.71 3.01
N ILE A 25 -3.27 -7.96 2.76
CA ILE A 25 -4.22 -9.04 2.41
C ILE A 25 -5.19 -9.29 3.57
N ASP A 26 -4.69 -9.37 4.80
CA ASP A 26 -5.52 -9.55 5.98
C ASP A 26 -6.50 -8.38 6.19
N ILE A 27 -6.05 -7.14 6.01
CA ILE A 27 -6.93 -5.96 6.07
C ILE A 27 -8.00 -6.04 4.98
N ALA A 28 -7.61 -6.36 3.75
CA ALA A 28 -8.54 -6.48 2.63
C ALA A 28 -9.61 -7.55 2.90
N ALA A 29 -9.19 -8.73 3.35
CA ALA A 29 -10.09 -9.82 3.71
C ALA A 29 -11.08 -9.39 4.82
N ASN A 30 -10.59 -8.76 5.89
CA ASN A 30 -11.42 -8.29 6.99
C ASN A 30 -12.43 -7.23 6.57
N ASN A 31 -12.03 -6.28 5.73
CA ASN A 31 -12.91 -5.22 5.22
C ASN A 31 -13.99 -5.77 4.28
N LEU A 32 -13.62 -6.71 3.39
CA LEU A 32 -14.55 -7.39 2.50
C LEU A 32 -15.62 -8.17 3.28
N VAL A 33 -15.24 -8.87 4.35
CA VAL A 33 -16.17 -9.62 5.21
C VAL A 33 -17.15 -8.69 5.93
N ARG A 34 -16.68 -7.52 6.39
CA ARG A 34 -17.47 -6.64 7.26
C ARG A 34 -18.54 -5.84 6.53
N ASN A 35 -18.29 -5.37 5.31
CA ASN A 35 -19.23 -4.47 4.65
C ASN A 35 -19.28 -4.60 3.11
N TRP A 36 -18.58 -5.57 2.51
CA TRP A 36 -18.29 -5.61 1.06
C TRP A 36 -17.66 -4.32 0.48
N GLY A 37 -17.38 -3.34 1.34
CA GLY A 37 -16.72 -2.08 1.04
C GLY A 37 -15.23 -2.24 1.31
N LEU A 38 -14.43 -1.78 0.36
CA LEU A 38 -12.98 -1.71 0.51
C LEU A 38 -12.58 -0.27 0.17
N ASP A 39 -12.76 0.60 1.17
CA ASP A 39 -12.22 1.95 1.10
C ASP A 39 -10.69 1.89 1.10
N PRO A 40 -10.01 2.74 0.32
CA PRO A 40 -8.55 2.73 0.24
C PRO A 40 -7.92 2.82 1.63
N THR A 41 -7.11 1.82 1.95
CA THR A 41 -6.42 1.69 3.23
C THR A 41 -4.96 1.44 2.98
N ALA A 42 -4.09 2.06 3.75
CA ALA A 42 -2.65 1.86 3.67
C ALA A 42 -2.05 1.48 5.02
N ILE A 43 -0.96 0.75 4.96
CA ILE A 43 -0.07 0.49 6.08
C ILE A 43 1.26 1.15 5.74
N ALA A 44 1.78 1.96 6.64
CA ALA A 44 3.08 2.59 6.51
C ALA A 44 4.01 2.12 7.63
N VAL A 45 5.23 1.79 7.27
CA VAL A 45 6.35 1.56 8.18
C VAL A 45 7.17 2.84 8.21
N ASP A 46 7.37 3.42 9.39
CA ASP A 46 8.22 4.58 9.57
C ASP A 46 9.72 4.23 9.48
N ALA A 47 10.58 5.23 9.55
CA ALA A 47 12.03 5.03 9.49
C ALA A 47 12.61 4.18 10.63
N ASP A 48 11.94 4.14 11.78
CA ASP A 48 12.34 3.41 12.98
C ASP A 48 11.73 1.99 13.04
N GLY A 49 10.92 1.62 12.04
CA GLY A 49 10.24 0.33 11.94
C GLY A 49 8.87 0.28 12.61
N GLY A 50 8.35 1.40 13.10
CA GLY A 50 7.00 1.53 13.64
C GLY A 50 5.96 1.44 12.53
N LYS A 51 4.87 0.70 12.79
CA LYS A 51 3.78 0.50 11.82
C LYS A 51 2.57 1.37 12.17
N SER A 52 1.96 1.95 11.15
CA SER A 52 0.73 2.73 11.28
C SER A 52 -0.23 2.41 10.14
N VAL A 53 -1.52 2.30 10.47
CA VAL A 53 -2.58 2.15 9.48
C VAL A 53 -3.13 3.54 9.16
N VAL A 54 -3.17 3.88 7.87
CA VAL A 54 -3.66 5.16 7.35
C VAL A 54 -4.87 4.87 6.46
N MET A 55 -6.03 5.38 6.84
CA MET A 55 -7.24 5.30 6.04
C MET A 55 -7.41 6.60 5.27
N ALA A 56 -7.96 6.52 4.06
CA ALA A 56 -8.33 7.72 3.33
C ALA A 56 -9.50 8.44 4.05
N GLU A 57 -9.37 9.76 4.23
CA GLU A 57 -10.41 10.56 4.88
C GLU A 57 -11.64 10.69 3.97
N ASP A 58 -12.82 10.64 4.59
CA ASP A 58 -14.11 10.60 3.90
C ASP A 58 -14.53 12.03 3.48
N SER A 59 -13.74 12.66 2.61
CA SER A 59 -14.04 13.97 2.04
C SER A 59 -14.86 13.81 0.76
N HIS A 60 -16.18 13.94 0.88
CA HIS A 60 -17.11 14.14 -0.25
C HIS A 60 -17.18 13.01 -1.31
N GLY A 61 -17.13 11.75 -0.88
CA GLY A 61 -17.56 10.60 -1.70
C GLY A 61 -16.59 10.14 -2.77
N LEU A 62 -15.36 10.67 -2.78
CA LEU A 62 -14.25 10.16 -3.58
C LEU A 62 -13.04 10.04 -2.66
N SER A 63 -13.10 9.09 -1.73
CA SER A 63 -11.93 8.58 -1.03
C SER A 63 -10.98 8.00 -2.08
N SER A 64 -10.10 8.85 -2.62
CA SER A 64 -9.31 8.50 -3.79
C SER A 64 -8.01 7.85 -3.33
N ARG A 65 -7.81 6.59 -3.74
CA ARG A 65 -6.53 5.88 -3.72
C ARG A 65 -5.35 6.82 -3.99
N ASP A 66 -5.50 7.70 -4.98
CA ASP A 66 -4.45 8.63 -5.39
C ASP A 66 -4.16 9.72 -4.36
N GLU A 67 -5.15 10.19 -3.61
CA GLU A 67 -4.95 11.16 -2.54
C GLU A 67 -4.21 10.55 -1.35
N LEU A 68 -4.59 9.32 -0.98
CA LEU A 68 -3.89 8.56 0.06
C LEU A 68 -2.45 8.28 -0.35
N ALA A 69 -2.22 7.81 -1.59
CA ALA A 69 -0.88 7.62 -2.13
C ALA A 69 -0.06 8.92 -2.14
N ARG A 70 -0.65 10.05 -2.55
CA ARG A 70 0.01 11.36 -2.50
C ARG A 70 0.34 11.79 -1.07
N SER A 71 -0.53 11.50 -0.10
CA SER A 71 -0.29 11.81 1.31
C SER A 71 0.90 11.05 1.88
N LEU A 72 0.98 9.74 1.58
CA LEU A 72 2.11 8.89 1.96
C LEU A 72 3.41 9.38 1.30
N LYS A 73 3.36 9.76 0.03
CA LYS A 73 4.51 10.33 -0.69
C LYS A 73 4.98 11.68 -0.14
N ARG A 74 4.08 12.54 0.34
CA ARG A 74 4.48 13.78 1.04
C ARG A 74 5.24 13.48 2.34
N SER A 75 4.88 12.39 3.01
CA SER A 75 5.51 11.89 4.23
C SER A 75 6.73 11.00 3.98
N ALA A 76 7.18 10.87 2.72
CA ALA A 76 8.32 10.07 2.30
C ALA A 76 9.58 10.17 3.18
N PRO A 77 10.00 11.36 3.69
CA PRO A 77 11.18 11.44 4.55
C PRO A 77 11.05 10.68 5.87
N ALA A 78 9.83 10.46 6.35
CA ALA A 78 9.54 9.78 7.62
C ALA A 78 9.14 8.31 7.42
N ILE A 79 8.91 7.88 6.18
CA ILE A 79 8.41 6.54 5.85
C ILE A 79 9.55 5.70 5.28
N ARG A 80 9.67 4.45 5.75
CA ARG A 80 10.55 3.45 5.17
C ARG A 80 9.90 2.73 4.01
N SER A 81 8.67 2.30 4.23
CA SER A 81 7.89 1.56 3.26
C SER A 81 6.41 1.75 3.50
N PHE A 82 5.60 1.54 2.46
CA PHE A 82 4.15 1.50 2.62
C PHE A 82 3.53 0.54 1.62
N ALA A 83 2.37 0.02 2.00
CA ALA A 83 1.45 -0.70 1.14
C ALA A 83 0.10 -0.01 1.16
N LEU A 84 -0.54 0.09 0.01
CA LEU A 84 -1.88 0.65 -0.15
C LEU A 84 -2.75 -0.39 -0.83
N VAL A 85 -3.83 -0.81 -0.17
CA VAL A 85 -4.84 -1.68 -0.73
C VAL A 85 -6.05 -0.86 -1.17
N SER A 86 -6.49 -1.10 -2.40
CA SER A 86 -7.66 -0.43 -2.98
C SER A 86 -8.42 -1.37 -3.90
N ARG A 87 -9.72 -1.11 -4.09
CA ARG A 87 -10.52 -1.87 -5.05
C ARG A 87 -10.28 -1.33 -6.45
N VAL A 88 -10.14 -2.25 -7.40
CA VAL A 88 -10.13 -1.95 -8.83
C VAL A 88 -11.33 -2.62 -9.49
N SER A 89 -11.91 -1.92 -10.44
CA SER A 89 -12.96 -2.47 -11.31
C SER A 89 -12.29 -2.81 -12.64
N ASP A 90 -12.40 -4.06 -13.07
CA ASP A 90 -12.05 -4.44 -14.43
C ASP A 90 -13.28 -4.32 -15.34
N GLU A 91 -13.11 -4.39 -16.65
CA GLU A 91 -14.23 -4.52 -17.60
C GLU A 91 -14.97 -5.86 -17.40
N SER A 92 -14.33 -6.85 -16.75
CA SER A 92 -14.98 -8.05 -16.24
C SER A 92 -15.80 -7.74 -14.96
N THR A 93 -16.77 -8.59 -14.62
CA THR A 93 -17.58 -8.43 -13.40
C THR A 93 -16.81 -8.80 -12.12
N ASP A 94 -15.51 -9.08 -12.23
CA ASP A 94 -14.71 -9.55 -11.11
C ASP A 94 -14.38 -8.41 -10.14
N LYS A 95 -14.42 -8.75 -8.85
CA LYS A 95 -14.00 -7.83 -7.79
C LYS A 95 -12.51 -8.03 -7.56
N LEU A 96 -11.71 -7.10 -8.08
CA LEU A 96 -10.26 -7.13 -7.92
C LEU A 96 -9.83 -6.17 -6.80
N ILE A 97 -8.74 -6.53 -6.15
CA ILE A 97 -7.99 -5.63 -5.28
C ILE A 97 -6.62 -5.39 -5.90
N GLU A 98 -6.13 -4.17 -5.75
CA GLU A 98 -4.77 -3.80 -6.07
C GLU A 98 -4.06 -3.46 -4.78
N ILE A 99 -2.84 -4.00 -4.62
CA ILE A 99 -1.93 -3.67 -3.54
C ILE A 99 -0.73 -2.97 -4.17
N HIS A 100 -0.57 -1.69 -3.86
CA HIS A 100 0.54 -0.87 -4.31
C HIS A 100 1.59 -0.76 -3.21
N LEU A 101 2.81 -1.22 -3.48
CA LEU A 101 3.93 -1.28 -2.53
C LEU A 101 5.03 -0.31 -2.95
N GLU A 102 5.56 0.46 -2.00
CA GLU A 102 6.77 1.26 -2.20
C GLU A 102 7.70 1.14 -0.99
N HIS A 103 9.01 1.13 -1.26
CA HIS A 103 10.08 1.14 -0.26
C HIS A 103 11.12 2.20 -0.64
N ARG A 104 11.76 2.80 0.36
CA ARG A 104 12.81 3.82 0.18
C ARG A 104 13.96 3.37 -0.73
N ASP A 105 14.31 2.09 -0.66
CA ASP A 105 15.41 1.51 -1.42
C ASP A 105 15.17 1.47 -2.93
N ILE A 106 13.90 1.47 -3.38
CA ILE A 106 13.56 1.21 -4.79
C ILE A 106 12.69 2.32 -5.39
N ALA A 107 11.66 2.79 -4.67
CA ALA A 107 10.55 3.51 -5.31
C ALA A 107 10.07 4.77 -4.58
N ILE A 108 10.36 4.96 -3.29
CA ILE A 108 10.07 6.24 -2.62
C ILE A 108 11.14 7.26 -3.02
N GLN A 109 11.13 7.70 -4.27
CA GLN A 109 11.97 8.79 -4.75
C GLN A 109 11.06 9.98 -5.11
N ARG A 110 11.30 11.12 -4.46
CA ARG A 110 10.67 12.40 -4.81
C ARG A 110 10.94 12.66 -6.30
N ARG A 111 9.88 12.70 -7.11
CA ARG A 111 9.88 13.52 -8.31
C ARG A 111 9.20 14.84 -7.99
#